data_AF-A0A835RZ90-F1
#
_entry.id   AF-A0A835RZ90-F1
#
_cell.length_a   1.000
_cell.length_b   1.000
_cell.length_c   1.000
_cell.angle_alpha   90.00
_cell.angle_beta   90.00
_cell.angle_gamma   90.00
#
_symmetry.space_group_name_H-M   'P 1'
#
loop_
_entity.id
_entity.type
_entity.pdbx_description
1 polymer ?
#
loop_
_entity_poly.entity_id
_entity_poly.type
_entity_poly.pdbx_seq_one_letter_code
_entity_poly.pdbx_strand_id
1 'polypeptide(L)'
;MYKGMASEVFVPYMDPSDGWYYKGYMDAGENGIGVFAFPRPPQRLPAECVLRGCSIRRDVICIFERYAGDLAWRHSDQFLAQASI
;
A
#
# COMPACT_ATOMS: atom_id res chain seq x y z
N MET A 1 13.70 7.04 9.13
CA MET A 1 12.90 5.98 9.80
C MET A 1 13.78 4.75 9.96
N TYR A 2 13.91 4.20 11.18
CA TYR A 2 14.71 2.98 11.41
C TYR A 2 13.95 1.71 11.03
N LYS A 3 12.66 1.62 11.38
CA LYS A 3 11.79 0.49 11.03
C LYS A 3 10.35 0.96 10.89
N GLY A 4 9.67 0.53 9.83
CA GLY A 4 8.24 0.75 9.60
C GLY A 4 7.61 -0.52 9.05
N MET A 5 6.50 -0.94 9.64
CA MET A 5 5.72 -2.12 9.24
C MET A 5 4.30 -2.02 9.76
N ALA A 6 3.35 -2.71 9.12
CA ALA A 6 2.03 -2.93 9.72
C ALA A 6 2.19 -3.90 10.89
N SER A 7 1.90 -3.45 12.11
CA SER A 7 2.08 -4.26 13.32
C SER A 7 0.95 -5.26 13.53
N GLU A 8 -0.29 -4.84 13.28
CA GLU A 8 -1.50 -5.64 13.52
C GLU A 8 -2.67 -5.13 12.68
N VAL A 9 -3.66 -6.01 12.44
CA VAL A 9 -4.95 -5.68 11.84
C VAL A 9 -6.06 -6.32 12.69
N PHE A 10 -6.93 -5.49 13.25
CA PHE A 10 -8.07 -5.93 14.06
C PHE A 10 -9.37 -5.84 13.25
N VAL A 11 -10.11 -6.95 13.15
CA VAL A 11 -11.35 -7.05 12.37
C VAL A 11 -12.49 -7.58 13.26
N PRO A 12 -13.19 -6.68 14.00
CA PRO A 12 -14.33 -7.06 14.82
C PRO A 12 -15.63 -7.18 14.02
N TYR A 13 -16.35 -8.27 14.22
CA TYR A 13 -17.74 -8.40 13.78
C TYR A 13 -18.69 -7.86 14.87
N MET A 14 -19.76 -7.19 14.44
CA MET A 14 -20.76 -6.56 15.33
C MET A 14 -22.10 -7.30 15.34
N ASP A 15 -22.11 -8.55 14.86
CA ASP A 15 -23.31 -9.40 14.85
C ASP A 15 -23.36 -10.22 16.16
N PRO A 16 -24.39 -10.01 17.01
CA PRO A 16 -24.51 -10.70 18.29
C PRO A 16 -25.07 -12.13 18.15
N SER A 17 -25.42 -12.58 16.95
CA SER A 17 -25.94 -13.94 16.74
C SER A 17 -24.91 -15.02 17.10
N ASP A 18 -25.42 -16.20 17.45
CA ASP A 18 -24.61 -17.37 17.75
C ASP A 18 -23.68 -17.68 16.56
N GLY A 19 -22.40 -17.90 16.85
CA GLY A 19 -21.38 -18.13 15.83
C GLY A 19 -20.73 -16.87 15.25
N TRP A 20 -21.19 -15.67 15.62
CA TRP A 20 -20.59 -14.40 15.19
C TRP A 20 -20.11 -13.52 16.34
N TYR A 21 -20.77 -13.57 17.49
CA TYR A 21 -20.50 -12.66 18.62
C TYR A 21 -19.04 -12.66 19.13
N TYR A 22 -18.31 -13.76 18.95
CA TYR A 22 -16.92 -13.91 19.41
C TYR A 22 -15.88 -13.65 18.30
N LYS A 23 -16.30 -13.36 17.07
CA LYS A 23 -15.39 -13.16 15.94
C LYS A 23 -14.82 -11.75 15.95
N GLY A 24 -13.65 -11.61 16.57
CA GLY A 24 -12.79 -10.44 16.42
C GLY A 24 -11.38 -10.89 16.06
N TYR A 25 -11.04 -10.83 14.78
CA TYR A 25 -9.75 -11.35 14.29
C TYR A 25 -8.62 -10.38 14.57
N MET A 26 -7.45 -10.93 14.90
CA MET A 26 -6.17 -10.23 14.97
C MET A 26 -5.25 -10.82 13.90
N ASP A 27 -5.38 -10.36 12.65
CA ASP A 27 -4.86 -11.08 11.49
C ASP A 27 -3.33 -11.26 11.50
N ALA A 28 -2.56 -10.29 12.00
CA ALA A 28 -1.11 -10.44 12.09
C ALA A 28 -0.71 -11.43 13.19
N GLY A 29 -1.34 -11.33 14.36
CA GLY A 29 -1.07 -12.19 15.51
C GLY A 29 -1.57 -13.64 15.34
N GLU A 30 -2.72 -13.84 14.71
CA GLU A 30 -3.37 -15.15 14.57
C GLU A 30 -2.95 -15.87 13.29
N ASN A 31 -2.83 -15.13 12.18
CA ASN A 31 -2.72 -15.70 10.83
C ASN A 31 -1.41 -15.32 10.14
N GLY A 32 -0.81 -14.17 10.48
CA GLY A 32 0.40 -13.64 9.88
C GLY A 32 0.16 -13.07 8.47
N ILE A 33 0.13 -11.74 8.36
CA ILE A 33 -0.18 -11.03 7.11
C ILE A 33 0.73 -11.44 5.93
N GLY A 34 2.02 -11.68 6.20
CA GLY A 34 2.98 -12.12 5.17
C GLY A 34 2.76 -13.56 4.69
N VAL A 35 2.23 -14.44 5.56
CA VAL A 35 1.93 -15.84 5.23
C VAL A 35 0.73 -15.91 4.29
N PHE A 36 -0.19 -14.96 4.33
CA PHE A 36 -1.35 -14.90 3.43
C PHE A 36 -1.14 -13.97 2.22
N ALA A 37 0.07 -13.50 1.96
CA ALA A 37 0.36 -12.69 0.77
C ALA A 37 0.37 -13.55 -0.50
N PHE A 38 -0.41 -13.17 -1.52
CA PHE A 38 -0.47 -13.89 -2.80
C PHE A 38 0.25 -13.13 -3.91
N PRO A 39 0.85 -13.83 -4.89
CA PRO A 39 1.37 -13.19 -6.09
C PRO A 39 0.27 -12.39 -6.79
N ARG A 40 0.58 -11.17 -7.23
CA ARG A 40 -0.40 -10.34 -7.92
C ARG A 40 -0.60 -10.79 -9.37
N PRO A 41 -1.84 -10.84 -9.87
CA PRO A 41 -2.09 -11.09 -11.28
C PRO A 41 -1.59 -9.91 -12.13
N PRO A 42 -1.08 -10.15 -13.35
CA PRO A 42 -0.45 -9.13 -14.18
C PRO A 42 -1.37 -7.95 -14.51
N GLN A 43 -2.69 -8.17 -14.55
CA GLN A 43 -3.68 -7.12 -14.82
C GLN A 43 -3.78 -6.06 -13.71
N ARG A 44 -3.28 -6.35 -12.50
CA ARG A 44 -3.30 -5.42 -11.35
C ARG A 44 -1.95 -4.75 -11.12
N LEU A 45 -0.97 -4.98 -11.99
CA LEU A 45 0.38 -4.43 -11.86
C LEU A 45 0.57 -3.26 -12.83
N PRO A 46 1.22 -2.18 -12.39
CA PRO A 46 1.79 -1.19 -13.30
C PRO A 46 2.76 -1.86 -14.28
N ALA A 47 2.86 -1.34 -15.51
CA ALA A 47 3.65 -1.96 -16.58
C ALA A 47 5.14 -2.13 -16.22
N GLU A 48 5.71 -1.19 -15.47
CA GLU A 48 7.12 -1.19 -15.07
C GLU A 48 7.35 -1.79 -13.67
N CYS A 49 6.43 -2.63 -13.19
CA CYS A 49 6.56 -3.26 -11.90
C CYS A 49 7.74 -4.25 -11.86
N VAL A 50 8.62 -4.05 -10.88
CA VAL A 50 9.69 -4.97 -10.53
C VAL A 50 9.24 -5.82 -9.34
N LEU A 51 9.12 -7.13 -9.57
CA LEU A 51 8.65 -8.09 -8.58
C LEU A 51 9.77 -8.51 -7.61
N ARG A 52 9.39 -8.70 -6.34
CA ARG A 52 10.24 -9.11 -5.22
C ARG A 52 9.48 -10.09 -4.32
N GLY A 53 10.23 -10.91 -3.59
CA GLY A 53 9.69 -11.88 -2.63
C GLY A 53 10.79 -12.40 -1.71
N CYS A 54 10.45 -13.40 -0.90
CA CYS A 54 11.39 -14.13 -0.04
C CYS A 54 11.45 -15.61 -0.45
N SER A 55 12.26 -16.41 0.26
CA SER A 55 12.40 -17.84 0.02
C SER A 55 11.08 -18.62 0.12
N ILE A 56 10.14 -18.13 0.91
CA ILE A 56 8.85 -18.79 1.19
C ILE A 56 7.79 -18.41 0.14
N ARG A 57 7.80 -17.17 -0.35
CA ARG A 57 6.85 -16.68 -1.36
C ARG A 57 7.52 -15.72 -2.35
N ARG A 58 7.41 -16.04 -3.64
CA ARG A 58 7.91 -15.22 -4.74
C ARG A 58 6.83 -14.25 -5.22
N ASP A 59 7.27 -13.12 -5.77
CA ASP A 59 6.42 -12.18 -6.52
C ASP A 59 5.23 -11.58 -5.75
N VAL A 60 5.41 -11.40 -4.44
CA VAL A 60 4.40 -10.83 -3.53
C VAL A 60 4.56 -9.31 -3.30
N ILE A 61 5.73 -8.76 -3.62
CA ILE A 61 6.02 -7.32 -3.51
C ILE A 61 6.28 -6.77 -4.93
N CYS A 62 5.67 -5.63 -5.23
CA CYS A 62 5.86 -4.90 -6.48
C CYS A 62 6.44 -3.52 -6.19
N ILE A 63 7.56 -3.18 -6.81
CA ILE A 63 8.18 -1.84 -6.76
C ILE A 63 8.02 -1.22 -8.15
N PHE A 64 7.51 0.00 -8.23
CA PHE A 64 7.24 0.69 -9.48
C PHE A 64 7.33 2.20 -9.30
N GLU A 65 7.60 2.90 -10.40
CA GLU A 65 7.45 4.35 -10.48
C GLU A 65 6.03 4.71 -10.91
N ARG A 66 5.50 5.82 -10.39
CA ARG A 66 4.20 6.34 -10.80
C ARG A 66 4.26 7.84 -10.98
N TYR A 67 3.58 8.34 -12.00
CA TYR A 67 3.25 9.75 -12.09
C TYR A 67 2.20 10.07 -11.02
N ALA A 68 2.51 11.00 -10.11
CA ALA A 68 1.62 11.35 -9.00
C ALA A 68 0.36 12.09 -9.47
N GLY A 69 0.34 12.63 -10.69
CA GLY A 69 -0.75 13.44 -11.22
C GLY A 69 -0.61 14.93 -10.91
N ASP A 70 0.09 15.26 -9.82
CA ASP A 70 0.20 16.63 -9.31
C ASP A 70 1.64 17.16 -9.35
N LEU A 71 1.75 18.49 -9.50
CA LEU A 71 3.02 19.20 -9.38
C LEU A 71 3.52 19.12 -7.93
N ALA A 72 4.75 18.64 -7.72
CA ALA A 72 5.35 18.56 -6.39
C ALA A 72 5.46 19.94 -5.73
N TRP A 73 5.78 20.96 -6.53
CA TRP A 73 5.75 22.38 -6.15
C TRP A 73 5.74 23.24 -7.42
N ARG A 74 5.31 24.50 -7.29
CA ARG A 74 5.48 25.53 -8.32
C ARG A 74 5.76 26.87 -7.66
N HIS A 75 6.64 27.68 -8.25
CA HIS A 75 6.86 29.07 -7.89
C HIS A 75 6.70 29.94 -9.14
N SER A 76 6.20 31.16 -8.99
CA SER A 76 6.04 32.10 -10.10
C SER A 76 6.42 33.51 -9.63
N ASP A 77 7.53 34.03 -10.13
CA ASP A 77 7.96 35.41 -9.87
C ASP A 77 7.32 36.38 -10.87
N GLN A 78 6.78 37.49 -10.37
CA GLN A 78 6.11 38.51 -11.20
C GLN A 78 7.05 39.59 -11.75
N PHE A 79 8.35 39.56 -11.42
CA PHE A 79 9.25 40.70 -11.72
C PHE A 79 9.65 40.84 -13.20
N LEU A 80 9.44 39.81 -14.04
CA LEU A 80 9.74 39.87 -15.49
C LEU A 80 8.49 40.11 -16.36
N ALA A 81 7.28 40.18 -15.78
CA ALA A 81 6.05 40.42 -16.55
C ALA A 81 5.88 41.89 -17.01
N GLN A 82 6.77 42.80 -16.61
CA GLN A 82 6.71 44.24 -16.96
C GLN A 82 7.82 44.72 -17.91
N ALA A 83 8.69 43.84 -18.41
CA ALA A 83 9.83 44.23 -19.26
C ALA A 83 9.67 43.89 -20.75
N SER A 84 8.45 43.59 -21.22
CA SER A 84 8.18 43.43 -22.66
C SER A 84 6.73 43.77 -23.05
N ILE A 85 6.39 45.06 -23.02
CA ILE A 85 5.53 45.74 -24.00
C ILE A 85 6.15 47.13 -24.23
#